data_AF-A0A183DYZ2-F1
#
_entry.id   AF-A0A183DYZ2-F1
#
_cell.length_a   1.000
_cell.length_b   1.000
_cell.length_c   1.000
_cell.angle_alpha   90.00
_cell.angle_beta   90.00
_cell.angle_gamma   90.00
#
_symmetry.space_group_name_H-M   'P 1'
#
loop_
_entity.id
_entity.type
_entity.pdbx_description
1 polymer ?
#
loop_
_entity_poly.entity_id
_entity_poly.type
_entity_poly.pdbx_seq_one_letter_code
_entity_poly.pdbx_strand_id
1 'polypeptide(L)'
;MAFELSVSRIVADFVILALCAIPLLIFHEWVQPYKRGFYCDDESIRYPYRDSTVSRKMLIVIGLIIPSLLIVATESFRATVWERKCKHEFKDYRCRRYSIPRLIVRLYVFLGYFLVGVVFNQLMVDIAKYTIGRQRPHFMDICKPKVHT
;
A
#
# COMPACT_ATOMS: atom_id res chain seq x y z
N MET A 1 33.68 3.85 10.81
CA MET A 1 32.83 3.93 9.61
C MET A 1 31.38 4.08 10.06
N ALA A 2 30.97 5.32 10.29
CA ALA A 2 29.55 5.66 10.44
C ALA A 2 28.93 5.60 9.04
N PHE A 3 27.73 5.03 8.91
CA PHE A 3 26.99 5.08 7.65
C PHE A 3 26.38 6.48 7.54
N GLU A 4 26.83 7.27 6.57
CA GLU A 4 26.20 8.56 6.29
C GLU A 4 24.88 8.33 5.56
N LEU A 5 23.80 8.85 6.13
CA LEU A 5 22.49 8.85 5.47
C LEU A 5 22.56 9.88 4.33
N SER A 6 22.94 9.42 3.13
CA SER A 6 23.06 10.30 1.97
C SER A 6 21.69 10.89 1.62
N VAL A 7 21.61 12.22 1.57
CA VAL A 7 20.41 12.97 1.16
C VAL A 7 19.89 12.49 -0.20
N SER A 8 20.78 12.05 -1.09
CA SER A 8 20.41 11.49 -2.40
C SER A 8 19.50 10.26 -2.32
N ARG A 9 19.65 9.42 -1.29
CA ARG A 9 18.82 8.22 -1.10
C ARG A 9 17.41 8.60 -0.65
N ILE A 10 17.32 9.52 0.30
CA ILE A 10 16.03 10.06 0.77
C ILE A 10 15.28 10.68 -0.40
N VAL A 11 15.96 11.49 -1.21
CA VAL A 11 15.38 12.08 -2.42
C VAL A 11 14.90 11.01 -3.39
N ALA A 12 15.71 9.97 -3.64
CA ALA A 12 15.32 8.86 -4.51
C ALA A 12 14.07 8.13 -3.99
N ASP A 13 13.97 7.88 -2.68
CA ASP A 13 12.81 7.23 -2.06
C ASP A 13 11.53 8.06 -2.28
N PHE A 14 11.60 9.38 -2.09
CA PHE A 14 10.47 10.28 -2.36
C PHE A 14 10.11 10.36 -3.84
N VAL A 15 11.11 10.35 -4.74
CA VAL A 15 10.89 10.33 -6.19
C VAL A 15 10.20 9.04 -6.60
N ILE A 16 10.64 7.89 -6.11
CA ILE A 16 10.00 6.58 -6.39
C ILE A 16 8.56 6.58 -5.87
N LEU A 17 8.34 7.06 -4.65
CA LEU A 17 7.00 7.13 -4.07
C LEU A 17 6.08 8.05 -4.91
N ALA A 18 6.59 9.20 -5.35
CA ALA A 18 5.84 10.10 -6.22
C ALA A 18 5.51 9.46 -7.58
N LEU A 19 6.48 8.76 -8.18
CA LEU A 19 6.29 8.05 -9.45
C LEU A 19 5.22 6.96 -9.38
N CYS A 20 5.01 6.33 -8.21
CA CYS A 20 3.93 5.34 -8.04
C CYS A 20 2.60 6.00 -7.59
N ALA A 21 2.66 7.02 -6.75
CA ALA A 21 1.47 7.67 -6.20
C ALA A 21 0.74 8.53 -7.23
N ILE A 22 1.45 9.25 -8.10
CA ILE A 22 0.84 10.12 -9.11
C ILE A 22 -0.04 9.32 -10.08
N PRO A 23 0.44 8.22 -10.71
CA PRO A 23 -0.42 7.38 -11.55
C PRO A 23 -1.61 6.82 -10.79
N LEU A 24 -1.43 6.40 -9.54
CA LEU A 24 -2.51 5.86 -8.71
C LEU A 24 -3.63 6.90 -8.49
N LEU A 25 -3.27 8.16 -8.22
CA LEU A 25 -4.24 9.26 -8.10
C LEU A 25 -4.95 9.53 -9.44
N ILE A 26 -4.23 9.50 -10.56
CA ILE A 26 -4.80 9.66 -11.90
C ILE A 26 -5.81 8.54 -12.19
N PHE A 27 -5.46 7.28 -11.91
CA PHE A 27 -6.36 6.14 -12.06
C PHE A 27 -7.62 6.27 -11.20
N HIS A 28 -7.48 6.82 -10.00
CA HIS A 28 -8.61 6.99 -9.08
C HIS A 28 -9.60 8.06 -9.54
N GLU A 29 -9.12 9.21 -10.01
CA GLU A 29 -9.95 10.38 -10.28
C GLU A 29 -10.42 10.49 -11.75
N TRP A 30 -9.58 10.11 -12.72
CA TRP A 30 -9.81 10.48 -14.12
C TRP A 30 -9.99 9.31 -15.08
N VAL A 31 -9.56 8.11 -14.71
CA VAL A 31 -9.68 6.95 -15.59
C VAL A 31 -11.05 6.31 -15.43
N GLN A 32 -11.70 5.98 -16.55
CA GLN A 32 -12.92 5.17 -16.57
C GLN A 32 -12.54 3.70 -16.82
N PRO A 33 -13.18 2.73 -16.14
CA PRO A 33 -12.88 1.32 -16.34
C PRO A 33 -13.27 0.87 -17.75
N TYR A 34 -12.51 -0.10 -18.30
CA TYR A 34 -12.86 -0.74 -19.55
C TYR A 34 -14.24 -1.39 -19.46
N LYS A 35 -15.14 -1.06 -20.39
CA LYS A 35 -16.50 -1.60 -20.42
C LYS A 35 -16.51 -2.88 -21.26
N ARG A 36 -16.49 -4.02 -20.58
CA ARG A 36 -16.69 -5.33 -21.21
C ARG A 36 -18.20 -5.62 -21.36
N GLY A 37 -18.59 -6.30 -22.43
CA GLY A 37 -19.93 -6.88 -22.56
C GLY A 37 -20.18 -8.00 -21.54
N PHE A 38 -21.44 -8.42 -21.42
CA PHE A 38 -21.87 -9.56 -20.60
C PHE A 38 -22.95 -10.35 -21.34
N TYR A 39 -23.11 -11.63 -20.99
CA TYR A 39 -24.19 -12.46 -21.52
C TYR A 39 -25.41 -12.34 -20.62
N CYS A 40 -26.60 -12.36 -21.23
CA CYS A 40 -27.84 -12.24 -20.46
C CYS A 40 -28.05 -13.45 -19.55
N ASP A 41 -27.65 -14.64 -19.98
CA ASP A 41 -27.76 -15.91 -19.24
C ASP A 41 -26.62 -16.17 -18.23
N ASP A 42 -25.78 -15.17 -17.95
CA ASP A 42 -24.68 -15.31 -16.99
C ASP A 42 -25.19 -15.24 -15.55
N GLU A 43 -25.31 -16.40 -14.90
CA GLU A 43 -25.70 -16.51 -13.49
C GLU A 43 -24.67 -15.92 -12.51
N SER A 44 -23.41 -15.76 -12.91
CA SER A 44 -22.36 -15.26 -12.02
C SER A 44 -22.51 -13.78 -11.64
N ILE A 45 -23.36 -13.05 -12.36
CA ILE A 45 -23.63 -11.61 -12.18
C ILE A 45 -25.07 -11.30 -11.70
N ARG A 46 -25.80 -12.33 -11.24
CA ARG A 46 -27.21 -12.27 -10.79
C ARG A 46 -27.40 -12.40 -9.27
N TYR A 47 -26.34 -12.34 -8.47
CA TYR A 47 -26.47 -12.40 -7.01
C TYR A 47 -27.13 -11.14 -6.45
N PRO A 48 -27.92 -11.23 -5.36
CA PRO A 48 -28.53 -10.05 -4.75
C PRO A 48 -27.49 -9.11 -4.16
N TYR A 49 -27.72 -7.80 -4.25
CA TYR A 49 -26.88 -6.81 -3.62
C TYR A 49 -26.96 -6.92 -2.08
N ARG A 50 -25.79 -6.91 -1.45
CA ARG A 50 -25.65 -6.84 0.01
C ARG A 50 -24.65 -5.74 0.34
N ASP A 51 -25.01 -4.91 1.31
CA ASP A 51 -24.09 -3.87 1.79
C ASP A 51 -22.82 -4.47 2.38
N SER A 52 -21.72 -3.73 2.21
CA SER A 52 -20.41 -4.19 2.66
C SER A 52 -20.35 -4.25 4.19
N THR A 53 -20.18 -5.45 4.75
CA THR A 53 -19.98 -5.65 6.20
C THR A 53 -18.73 -4.93 6.71
N VAL A 54 -17.68 -4.86 5.88
CA VAL A 54 -16.44 -4.12 6.15
C VAL A 54 -16.28 -3.04 5.10
N SER A 55 -16.28 -1.77 5.53
CA SER A 55 -16.10 -0.65 4.62
C SER A 55 -14.68 -0.61 4.03
N ARG A 56 -14.55 -0.10 2.80
CA ARG A 56 -13.25 0.08 2.14
C ARG A 56 -12.27 0.88 3.01
N LYS A 57 -12.75 1.93 3.67
CA LYS A 57 -11.92 2.79 4.54
C LYS A 57 -11.38 2.00 5.72
N MET A 58 -12.21 1.17 6.35
CA MET A 58 -11.81 0.31 7.46
C MET A 58 -10.73 -0.70 7.02
N LEU A 59 -10.89 -1.32 5.85
CA LEU A 59 -9.89 -2.26 5.33
C LEU A 59 -8.52 -1.60 5.13
N ILE A 60 -8.49 -0.38 4.57
CA ILE A 60 -7.25 0.38 4.37
C ILE A 60 -6.62 0.75 5.71
N VAL A 61 -7.40 1.26 6.66
CA VAL A 61 -6.92 1.67 7.98
C VAL A 61 -6.32 0.49 8.73
N ILE A 62 -7.02 -0.64 8.79
CA ILE A 62 -6.53 -1.85 9.47
C ILE A 62 -5.28 -2.40 8.77
N GLY A 63 -5.29 -2.44 7.43
CA GLY A 63 -4.18 -2.93 6.62
C GLY A 63 -2.90 -2.08 6.73
N LEU A 64 -3.01 -0.81 7.15
CA LEU A 64 -1.86 0.06 7.40
C LEU A 64 -1.42 0.03 8.86
N ILE A 65 -2.36 0.06 9.80
CA ILE A 65 -2.06 0.15 11.24
C ILE A 65 -1.44 -1.15 11.76
N ILE A 66 -2.00 -2.32 11.44
CA ILE A 66 -1.50 -3.58 12.01
C ILE A 66 -0.03 -3.83 11.60
N PRO A 67 0.34 -3.78 10.31
CA PRO A 67 1.73 -4.02 9.92
C PRO A 67 2.69 -2.93 10.42
N SER A 68 2.28 -1.66 10.43
CA SER A 68 3.14 -0.59 10.95
C SER A 68 3.43 -0.73 12.44
N LEU A 69 2.43 -1.09 13.25
CA LEU A 69 2.62 -1.40 14.67
C LEU A 69 3.56 -2.60 14.87
N LEU A 70 3.44 -3.65 14.05
CA LEU A 70 4.34 -4.79 14.10
C LEU A 70 5.79 -4.40 13.76
N ILE A 71 6.01 -3.56 12.74
CA ILE A 71 7.34 -3.04 12.38
C ILE A 71 7.91 -2.24 13.55
N VAL A 72 7.11 -1.34 14.15
CA VAL A 72 7.57 -0.54 15.30
C VAL A 72 7.91 -1.41 16.49
N ALA A 73 7.05 -2.39 16.83
CA ALA A 73 7.26 -3.29 17.96
C ALA A 73 8.52 -4.15 17.78
N THR A 74 8.69 -4.75 16.60
CA THR A 74 9.84 -5.62 16.29
C THR A 74 11.16 -4.85 16.27
N GLU A 75 11.20 -3.67 15.67
CA GLU A 75 12.39 -2.83 15.65
C GLU A 75 12.75 -2.28 17.04
N SER A 76 11.73 -1.90 17.82
CA SER A 76 11.92 -1.43 19.20
C SER A 76 12.41 -2.56 20.10
N PHE A 77 11.85 -3.76 19.98
CA PHE A 77 12.32 -4.95 20.70
C PHE A 77 13.77 -5.28 20.35
N ARG A 78 14.13 -5.26 19.06
CA ARG A 78 15.50 -5.50 18.60
C ARG A 78 16.47 -4.44 19.13
N ALA A 79 16.10 -3.17 19.10
CA ALA A 79 16.92 -2.08 19.63
C ALA A 79 17.10 -2.17 21.16
N THR A 80 16.07 -2.55 21.90
CA THR A 80 16.12 -2.58 23.37
C THR A 80 16.77 -3.83 23.94
N VAL A 81 16.53 -5.00 23.35
CA VAL A 81 17.00 -6.29 23.89
C VAL A 81 18.31 -6.74 23.23
N TRP A 82 18.42 -6.65 21.91
CA TRP A 82 19.57 -7.18 21.16
C TRP A 82 20.75 -6.21 21.17
N GLU A 83 20.50 -4.93 20.90
CA GLU A 83 21.60 -3.95 20.81
C GLU A 83 22.24 -3.65 22.17
N ARG A 84 21.50 -3.79 23.27
CA ARG A 84 22.08 -3.68 24.62
C ARG A 84 23.05 -4.81 24.94
N LYS A 85 22.85 -6.02 24.39
CA LYS A 85 23.75 -7.18 24.58
C LYS A 85 25.05 -7.06 23.78
N CYS A 86 25.01 -6.48 22.57
CA CYS A 86 26.17 -6.35 21.67
C CYS A 86 26.56 -4.88 21.43
N LYS A 87 26.70 -4.09 22.51
CA LYS A 87 27.02 -2.65 22.46
C LYS A 87 28.26 -2.30 21.62
N HIS A 88 29.23 -3.20 21.52
CA HIS A 88 30.52 -2.94 20.89
C HIS A 88 30.54 -3.13 19.35
N GLU A 89 29.52 -3.76 18.78
CA GLU A 89 29.43 -4.00 17.33
C GLU A 89 28.66 -2.92 16.57
N PHE A 90 27.88 -2.10 17.28
CA PHE A 90 26.92 -1.21 16.65
C PHE A 90 27.41 0.24 16.62
N LYS A 91 27.60 0.78 15.40
CA LYS A 91 28.01 2.16 15.15
C LYS A 91 26.80 3.06 14.96
N ASP A 92 26.86 4.25 15.54
CA ASP A 92 25.83 5.28 15.38
C ASP A 92 25.77 5.83 13.96
N TYR A 93 24.56 6.21 13.54
CA TYR A 93 24.34 6.91 12.27
C TYR A 93 24.52 8.41 12.51
N ARG A 94 25.34 9.03 11.67
CA ARG A 94 25.51 10.49 11.67
C ARG A 94 24.85 11.05 10.42
N CYS A 95 24.01 12.07 10.61
CA CYS A 95 23.49 12.88 9.54
C CYS A 95 24.13 14.26 9.65
N ARG A 96 25.14 14.49 8.81
CA ARG A 96 25.95 15.72 8.80
C ARG A 96 26.56 16.02 10.18
N ARG A 97 25.95 16.91 10.98
CA ARG A 97 26.43 17.34 12.31
C ARG A 97 25.61 16.78 13.48
N TYR A 98 24.49 16.11 13.20
CA TYR A 98 23.59 15.55 14.22
C TYR A 98 23.73 14.02 14.29
N SER A 99 23.80 13.49 15.51
CA SER A 99 23.74 12.05 15.75
C SER A 99 22.27 11.62 15.79
N ILE A 100 21.84 10.80 14.85
CA ILE A 100 20.46 10.30 14.80
C ILE A 100 20.43 8.93 15.48
N PRO A 101 19.50 8.67 16.41
CA PRO A 101 19.38 7.35 17.01
C PRO A 101 19.04 6.32 15.94
N ARG A 102 19.75 5.18 15.99
CA ARG A 102 19.63 4.08 15.02
C ARG A 102 18.20 3.56 14.85
N LEU A 103 17.42 3.55 15.92
CA LEU A 103 16.02 3.16 15.90
C LEU A 103 15.23 4.00 14.90
N ILE A 104 15.41 5.33 14.89
CA ILE A 104 14.69 6.22 13.98
C ILE A 104 15.05 5.93 12.52
N VAL A 105 16.34 5.73 12.22
CA VAL A 105 16.79 5.43 10.86
C VAL A 105 16.20 4.11 10.37
N ARG A 106 16.19 3.07 11.21
CA ARG A 106 15.60 1.78 10.84
C ARG A 106 14.09 1.86 10.66
N LEU A 107 13.38 2.51 11.58
CA LEU A 107 11.94 2.71 11.46
C LEU A 107 11.61 3.45 10.17
N TYR A 108 12.35 4.50 9.84
CA TYR A 108 12.21 5.20 8.56
C TYR A 108 12.39 4.27 7.36
N VAL A 109 13.45 3.46 7.34
CA VAL A 109 13.74 2.55 6.23
C VAL A 109 12.67 1.46 6.09
N PHE A 110 12.30 0.78 7.18
CA PHE A 110 11.32 -0.32 7.12
C PHE A 110 9.89 0.18 6.86
N LEU A 111 9.49 1.29 7.46
CA LEU A 111 8.19 1.92 7.14
C LEU A 111 8.19 2.46 5.72
N GLY A 112 9.30 3.02 5.24
CA GLY A 112 9.46 3.47 3.86
C GLY A 112 9.24 2.33 2.86
N TYR A 113 9.94 1.21 3.03
CA TYR A 113 9.74 0.02 2.19
C TYR A 113 8.31 -0.51 2.24
N PHE A 114 7.70 -0.55 3.42
CA PHE A 114 6.31 -0.94 3.57
C PHE A 114 5.36 -0.04 2.76
N LEU A 115 5.50 1.29 2.89
CA LEU A 115 4.66 2.25 2.18
C LEU A 115 4.81 2.15 0.67
N VAL A 116 6.05 2.06 0.17
CA VAL A 116 6.31 1.86 -1.27
C VAL A 116 5.65 0.58 -1.77
N GLY A 117 5.76 -0.51 -0.99
CA GLY A 117 5.09 -1.78 -1.31
C GLY A 117 3.58 -1.66 -1.38
N VAL A 118 2.95 -0.95 -0.44
CA VAL A 118 1.49 -0.72 -0.44
C VAL A 118 1.05 0.08 -1.67
N VAL A 119 1.72 1.19 -1.96
CA VAL A 119 1.38 2.05 -3.11
C VAL A 119 1.55 1.29 -4.42
N PHE A 120 2.66 0.56 -4.57
CA PHE A 120 2.92 -0.24 -5.77
C PHE A 120 1.89 -1.35 -5.95
N ASN A 121 1.57 -2.09 -4.89
CA ASN A 121 0.57 -3.15 -4.95
C ASN A 121 -0.82 -2.60 -5.30
N GLN A 122 -1.20 -1.48 -4.71
CA GLN A 122 -2.48 -0.84 -5.01
C GLN A 122 -2.55 -0.38 -6.47
N LEU A 123 -1.46 0.20 -6.99
CA LEU A 123 -1.37 0.62 -8.38
C LEU A 123 -1.55 -0.58 -9.34
N MET A 124 -0.84 -1.69 -9.09
CA MET A 124 -0.95 -2.90 -9.90
C MET A 124 -2.38 -3.48 -9.89
N VAL A 125 -3.00 -3.55 -8.72
CA VAL A 125 -4.36 -4.06 -8.58
C VAL A 125 -5.37 -3.18 -9.30
N ASP A 126 -5.21 -1.86 -9.25
CA ASP A 126 -6.13 -0.95 -9.93
C ASP A 126 -5.93 -1.02 -11.44
N ILE A 127 -4.69 -1.04 -11.94
CA ILE A 127 -4.42 -1.29 -13.37
C ILE A 127 -5.11 -2.58 -13.83
N ALA A 128 -4.98 -3.67 -13.07
CA ALA A 128 -5.62 -4.94 -13.40
C ALA A 128 -7.15 -4.85 -13.41
N LYS A 129 -7.76 -4.18 -12.44
CA LYS A 129 -9.23 -4.01 -12.40
C LYS A 129 -9.75 -3.21 -13.59
N TYR A 130 -9.07 -2.11 -13.93
CA TYR A 130 -9.48 -1.22 -15.00
C TYR A 130 -9.27 -1.82 -16.40
N THR A 131 -8.26 -2.67 -16.56
CA THR A 131 -8.00 -3.41 -17.80
C THR A 131 -8.93 -4.60 -17.98
N ILE A 132 -9.17 -5.40 -16.94
CA ILE A 132 -10.04 -6.58 -17.03
C ILE A 132 -11.53 -6.18 -17.13
N GLY A 133 -11.96 -5.17 -16.36
CA GLY A 133 -13.31 -4.62 -16.44
C GLY A 133 -14.44 -5.62 -16.10
N ARG A 134 -14.17 -6.66 -15.31
CA ARG A 134 -15.19 -7.67 -14.94
C ARG A 134 -16.26 -7.07 -14.03
N GLN A 135 -17.52 -7.37 -14.33
CA GLN A 135 -18.67 -6.93 -13.53
C GLN A 135 -18.69 -7.62 -12.15
N ARG A 136 -19.28 -6.94 -11.15
CA ARG A 136 -19.50 -7.51 -9.82
C ARG A 136 -20.65 -8.53 -9.86
N PRO A 137 -20.66 -9.52 -8.96
CA PRO A 137 -21.70 -10.55 -8.92
C PRO A 137 -23.14 -10.03 -8.75
N HIS A 138 -23.32 -8.81 -8.25
CA HIS A 138 -24.63 -8.16 -8.07
C HIS A 138 -24.95 -7.11 -9.14
N PHE A 139 -24.26 -7.15 -10.28
CA PHE A 139 -24.40 -6.17 -11.33
C PHE A 139 -25.82 -6.09 -11.89
N MET A 140 -26.48 -7.23 -12.12
CA MET A 140 -27.84 -7.27 -12.67
C MET A 140 -28.88 -6.65 -11.72
N ASP A 141 -28.72 -6.84 -10.41
CA ASP A 141 -29.64 -6.35 -9.38
C ASP A 141 -29.61 -4.81 -9.27
N ILE A 142 -28.41 -4.21 -9.34
CA ILE A 142 -28.24 -2.75 -9.29
C ILE A 142 -28.58 -2.08 -10.63
N CYS A 143 -27.99 -2.58 -11.72
CA CYS A 143 -28.03 -1.89 -13.01
C CYS A 143 -29.33 -2.09 -13.77
N LYS A 144 -30.07 -3.20 -13.50
CA LYS A 144 -31.32 -3.59 -14.16
C LYS A 144 -31.31 -3.34 -15.68
N PRO A 145 -30.34 -3.91 -16.43
CA PRO A 145 -30.26 -3.69 -17.86
C PRO A 145 -31.49 -4.23 -18.58
N LYS A 146 -31.94 -3.53 -19.63
CA LYS A 146 -33.02 -4.01 -20.49
C LYS A 146 -32.51 -5.17 -21.33
N VAL A 147 -32.90 -6.39 -20.97
CA VAL A 147 -32.66 -7.57 -21.78
C VAL A 147 -33.65 -7.52 -22.93
N HIS A 148 -33.18 -7.23 -24.14
CA HIS A 148 -33.99 -7.39 -25.34
C HIS A 148 -33.95 -8.86 -25.72
N THR A 149 -35.06 -9.55 -25.49
CA THR A 149 -35.33 -10.92 -25.94
C THR A 149 -35.48 -10.99 -27.45
#